data_AF-A0A9R1MXR4-F1
#
_entry.id   AF-A0A9R1MXR4-F1
#
_cell.length_a   1.000
_cell.length_b   1.000
_cell.length_c   1.000
_cell.angle_alpha   90.00
_cell.angle_beta   90.00
_cell.angle_gamma   90.00
#
_symmetry.space_group_name_H-M   'P 1'
#
loop_
_entity.id
_entity.type
_entity.pdbx_description
1 polymer ?
#
loop_
_entity_poly.entity_id
_entity_poly.type
_entity_poly.pdbx_seq_one_letter_code
_entity_poly.pdbx_strand_id
1 'polypeptide(L)'
;MLSVSKPLLSPTSLAAMAIRLPPTPHAPTHYAPPHRRTSPFRPVMRAAPSSSTAATAVSLPPSPKKVLVPIAMGTEEMEAVILAGVLRRAGADVTLASVEDGLEIEASYGTRIIADKPIAACADQVFDLVAVPGGMPGSVRLRDNEILQRIMVRQAEEKRLYGAICAAPAVVLMPWGLHKGRKITCHPSFIGDLPTFRAVESNVQVSGELTTSRGPGTAFQFALSFVEQLFGPHAVEDVDSTLIDAALERSTEVNRVEWPFDHKPQVLIPIANGSEEMEIIMLVDILRRANINVVLASVDESTNIVGSQRMKIVADKCILDASDSKYDLIIIPGGHAGAERLHRSTTLKKLLKEQKQASRMYGGISYSPLILQKQGLLEDKTVTAHPSIVNQLTCQVIDGSKVVIDGNLITGKGLGTVMDFSLAIVRKFFGHGRAKSVANGMVFDYPKNRNA
;
A
#
# COMPACT_ATOMS: atom_id res chain seq x y z
N MET A 1 80.61 -5.10 -4.25
CA MET A 1 79.96 -6.20 -5.00
C MET A 1 78.83 -5.57 -5.81
N LEU A 2 79.14 -5.06 -7.01
CA LEU A 2 78.83 -5.68 -8.32
C LEU A 2 77.30 -5.83 -8.52
N SER A 3 76.53 -5.11 -9.35
CA SER A 3 76.66 -4.29 -10.58
C SER A 3 75.93 -4.95 -11.78
N VAL A 4 75.27 -4.11 -12.59
CA VAL A 4 74.81 -4.26 -14.01
C VAL A 4 73.71 -5.32 -14.32
N SER A 5 72.79 -5.28 -15.32
CA SER A 5 72.44 -4.42 -16.47
C SER A 5 71.08 -4.88 -17.06
N LYS A 6 70.33 -4.01 -17.76
CA LYS A 6 69.34 -4.35 -18.84
C LYS A 6 70.09 -4.72 -20.17
N PRO A 7 69.51 -4.97 -21.40
CA PRO A 7 68.12 -4.88 -21.90
C PRO A 7 67.67 -5.87 -23.06
N LEU A 8 66.42 -5.67 -23.57
CA LEU A 8 65.94 -5.66 -25.00
C LEU A 8 66.02 -6.89 -25.94
N LEU A 9 64.86 -7.41 -26.42
CA LEU A 9 64.28 -7.29 -27.79
C LEU A 9 63.21 -8.38 -28.15
N SER A 10 62.31 -7.98 -29.05
CA SER A 10 61.00 -8.49 -29.53
C SER A 10 61.07 -9.41 -30.79
N PRO A 11 60.04 -9.57 -31.68
CA PRO A 11 58.58 -9.85 -31.60
C PRO A 11 58.10 -11.03 -32.53
N THR A 12 56.79 -11.37 -32.52
CA THR A 12 55.88 -11.86 -33.62
C THR A 12 54.68 -12.60 -32.97
N SER A 13 53.42 -12.64 -33.41
CA SER A 13 52.68 -12.30 -34.64
C SER A 13 51.17 -12.11 -34.30
N LEU A 14 50.44 -11.38 -35.17
CA LEU A 14 49.00 -11.09 -35.14
C LEU A 14 48.09 -12.33 -35.18
N ALA A 15 46.90 -12.22 -34.56
CA ALA A 15 45.64 -12.77 -35.09
C ALA A 15 44.44 -11.96 -34.58
N ALA A 16 43.63 -11.47 -35.52
CA ALA A 16 42.41 -10.70 -35.29
C ALA A 16 41.21 -11.60 -34.94
N MET A 17 40.36 -11.18 -34.01
CA MET A 17 39.03 -11.78 -33.79
C MET A 17 37.94 -10.84 -34.31
N ALA A 18 37.16 -11.37 -35.25
CA ALA A 18 36.07 -10.70 -35.93
C ALA A 18 34.76 -10.72 -35.11
N ILE A 19 34.02 -9.62 -35.25
CA ILE A 19 32.69 -9.35 -34.72
C ILE A 19 31.65 -10.12 -35.54
N ARG A 20 30.70 -10.82 -34.89
CA ARG A 20 29.52 -11.44 -35.53
C ARG A 20 28.31 -10.51 -35.44
N LEU A 21 27.69 -10.26 -36.58
CA LEU A 21 26.38 -9.59 -36.75
C LEU A 21 25.23 -10.64 -36.82
N PRO A 22 24.00 -10.27 -36.43
CA PRO A 22 22.82 -11.15 -36.51
C PRO A 22 22.15 -11.15 -37.90
N PRO A 23 21.38 -12.21 -38.26
CA PRO A 23 20.81 -12.37 -39.60
C PRO A 23 19.45 -11.68 -39.79
N THR A 24 19.19 -11.30 -41.05
CA THR A 24 18.00 -10.64 -41.60
C THR A 24 16.84 -11.60 -41.94
N PRO A 25 15.58 -11.13 -42.04
CA PRO A 25 14.40 -11.98 -42.25
C PRO A 25 14.06 -12.24 -43.74
N HIS A 26 13.46 -13.41 -44.01
CA HIS A 26 12.97 -13.81 -45.34
C HIS A 26 11.49 -13.49 -45.56
N ALA A 27 11.17 -13.15 -46.81
CA ALA A 27 9.87 -12.73 -47.36
C ALA A 27 8.95 -13.91 -47.76
N PRO A 28 7.65 -13.67 -48.06
CA PRO A 28 6.60 -14.69 -48.09
C PRO A 28 6.32 -15.26 -49.49
N THR A 29 5.79 -16.49 -49.55
CA THR A 29 5.30 -17.11 -50.79
C THR A 29 3.77 -17.23 -50.81
N HIS A 30 3.20 -16.78 -51.93
CA HIS A 30 1.81 -16.92 -52.34
C HIS A 30 1.47 -18.35 -52.75
N TYR A 31 0.26 -18.83 -52.44
CA TYR A 31 -0.43 -19.86 -53.22
C TYR A 31 -1.94 -19.60 -53.27
N ALA A 32 -2.49 -19.67 -54.48
CA ALA A 32 -3.90 -19.49 -54.83
C ALA A 32 -4.67 -20.85 -54.86
N PRO A 33 -6.02 -20.86 -54.82
CA PRO A 33 -6.83 -22.06 -54.55
C PRO A 33 -7.43 -22.69 -55.82
N PRO A 34 -7.95 -23.94 -55.74
CA PRO A 34 -8.94 -24.41 -56.70
C PRO A 34 -10.31 -24.72 -56.08
N HIS A 35 -11.33 -24.53 -56.91
CA HIS A 35 -12.76 -24.56 -56.64
C HIS A 35 -13.39 -25.96 -56.52
N ARG A 36 -14.43 -26.00 -55.67
CA ARG A 36 -15.64 -26.86 -55.59
C ARG A 36 -15.83 -28.01 -56.60
N ARG A 37 -16.24 -29.16 -56.06
CA ARG A 37 -17.33 -30.00 -56.59
C ARG A 37 -18.27 -30.46 -55.48
N THR A 38 -19.57 -30.24 -55.71
CA THR A 38 -20.69 -30.67 -54.86
C THR A 38 -21.29 -31.97 -55.40
N SER A 39 -21.62 -32.92 -54.52
CA SER A 39 -22.56 -34.00 -54.80
C SER A 39 -23.37 -34.35 -53.53
N PRO A 40 -24.62 -34.83 -53.67
CA PRO A 40 -25.61 -34.83 -52.58
C PRO A 40 -25.54 -36.12 -51.73
N PHE A 41 -25.64 -35.96 -50.40
CA PHE A 41 -25.76 -37.04 -49.44
C PHE A 41 -27.20 -37.61 -49.40
N ARG A 42 -27.32 -38.95 -49.47
CA ARG A 42 -28.51 -39.73 -49.06
C ARG A 42 -28.25 -40.35 -47.68
N PRO A 43 -29.29 -40.55 -46.85
CA PRO A 43 -29.13 -40.74 -45.41
C PRO A 43 -28.90 -42.21 -45.04
N VAL A 44 -28.05 -42.44 -44.04
CA VAL A 44 -28.01 -43.72 -43.31
C VAL A 44 -28.35 -43.42 -41.85
N MET A 45 -29.49 -43.92 -41.42
CA MET A 45 -29.93 -43.92 -40.02
C MET A 45 -28.90 -44.64 -39.16
N ARG A 46 -28.46 -44.00 -38.07
CA ARG A 46 -27.78 -44.65 -36.97
C ARG A 46 -28.39 -44.15 -35.65
N ALA A 47 -28.68 -45.10 -34.78
CA ALA A 47 -29.51 -44.97 -33.59
C ALA A 47 -29.12 -43.81 -32.66
N ALA A 48 -30.12 -43.16 -32.09
CA ALA A 48 -29.99 -42.07 -31.13
C ALA A 48 -29.44 -42.58 -29.79
N PRO A 49 -28.42 -41.92 -29.20
CA PRO A 49 -28.12 -42.07 -27.79
C PRO A 49 -29.08 -41.20 -26.96
N SER A 50 -29.60 -41.77 -25.88
CA SER A 50 -30.48 -41.13 -24.91
C SER A 50 -29.84 -39.87 -24.31
N SER A 51 -30.47 -38.70 -24.50
CA SER A 51 -30.10 -37.46 -23.83
C SER A 51 -30.57 -37.48 -22.39
N SER A 52 -29.71 -37.90 -21.46
CA SER A 52 -29.86 -37.51 -20.07
C SER A 52 -29.43 -36.04 -19.94
N THR A 53 -30.40 -35.13 -19.87
CA THR A 53 -30.16 -33.76 -19.44
C THR A 53 -29.80 -33.76 -17.97
N ALA A 54 -28.51 -33.95 -17.67
CA ALA A 54 -27.96 -33.56 -16.38
C ALA A 54 -28.00 -32.03 -16.34
N ALA A 55 -28.95 -31.49 -15.58
CA ALA A 55 -28.97 -30.08 -15.24
C ALA A 55 -27.64 -29.75 -14.56
N THR A 56 -26.80 -28.97 -15.23
CA THR A 56 -25.61 -28.37 -14.63
C THR A 56 -26.10 -27.45 -13.52
N ALA A 57 -25.92 -27.89 -12.27
CA ALA A 57 -26.17 -27.04 -11.12
C ALA A 57 -25.30 -25.80 -11.26
N VAL A 58 -25.94 -24.64 -11.44
CA VAL A 58 -25.28 -23.35 -11.35
C VAL A 58 -24.81 -23.21 -9.90
N SER A 59 -23.52 -23.46 -9.68
CA SER A 59 -22.88 -23.20 -8.39
C SER A 59 -23.11 -21.74 -8.04
N LEU A 60 -23.81 -21.48 -6.93
CA LEU A 60 -23.83 -20.15 -6.34
C LEU A 60 -22.37 -19.69 -6.14
N PRO A 61 -22.04 -18.42 -6.40
CA PRO A 61 -20.71 -17.92 -6.07
C PRO A 61 -20.47 -18.15 -4.57
N PRO A 62 -19.26 -18.59 -4.17
CA PRO A 62 -18.96 -18.80 -2.76
C PRO A 62 -19.25 -17.51 -1.98
N SER A 63 -19.89 -17.63 -0.82
CA SER A 63 -20.14 -16.49 0.06
C SER A 63 -18.82 -15.80 0.41
N PRO A 64 -18.76 -14.46 0.43
CA PRO A 64 -17.53 -13.74 0.71
C PRO A 64 -16.98 -14.14 2.10
N LYS A 65 -15.65 -14.25 2.20
CA LYS A 65 -14.96 -14.55 3.46
C LYS A 65 -15.18 -13.41 4.45
N LYS A 66 -15.71 -13.70 5.64
CA LYS A 66 -16.01 -12.70 6.67
C LYS A 66 -14.77 -12.44 7.51
N VAL A 67 -14.36 -11.17 7.59
CA VAL A 67 -13.18 -10.75 8.35
C VAL A 67 -13.59 -9.73 9.40
N LEU A 68 -13.06 -9.86 10.61
CA LEU A 68 -13.16 -8.84 11.65
C LEU A 68 -11.80 -8.18 11.87
N VAL A 69 -11.78 -6.84 11.79
CA VAL A 69 -10.65 -6.01 12.24
C VAL A 69 -11.16 -5.12 13.38
N PRO A 70 -10.86 -5.45 14.65
CA PRO A 70 -11.27 -4.63 15.77
C PRO A 70 -10.36 -3.39 15.88
N ILE A 71 -10.94 -2.24 16.20
CA ILE A 71 -10.24 -0.98 16.39
C ILE A 71 -10.64 -0.36 17.73
N ALA A 72 -9.73 0.42 18.31
CA ALA A 72 -9.90 1.14 19.56
C ALA A 72 -9.22 2.52 19.45
N MET A 73 -9.46 3.41 20.41
CA MET A 73 -8.66 4.63 20.52
C MET A 73 -7.18 4.27 20.68
N GLY A 74 -6.32 4.86 19.84
CA GLY A 74 -4.89 4.57 19.82
C GLY A 74 -4.50 3.27 19.11
N THR A 75 -5.40 2.65 18.33
CA THR A 75 -5.03 1.62 17.34
C THR A 75 -4.04 2.22 16.34
N GLU A 76 -3.09 1.42 15.87
CA GLU A 76 -2.18 1.83 14.79
C GLU A 76 -2.95 1.91 13.46
N GLU A 77 -3.07 3.11 12.90
CA GLU A 77 -3.94 3.38 11.76
C GLU A 77 -3.49 2.72 10.45
N MET A 78 -2.19 2.62 10.17
CA MET A 78 -1.69 1.98 8.95
C MET A 78 -2.00 0.47 8.98
N GLU A 79 -1.76 -0.20 10.10
CA GLU A 79 -2.01 -1.63 10.28
C GLU A 79 -3.50 -1.95 10.07
N ALA A 80 -4.38 -1.17 10.68
CA ALA A 80 -5.83 -1.37 10.53
C ALA A 80 -6.32 -1.14 9.10
N VAL A 81 -5.88 -0.05 8.45
CA VAL A 81 -6.35 0.31 7.10
C VAL A 81 -5.71 -0.57 6.04
N ILE A 82 -4.46 -1.00 6.19
CA ILE A 82 -3.81 -1.96 5.28
C ILE A 82 -4.50 -3.33 5.39
N LEU A 83 -4.72 -3.84 6.60
CA LEU A 83 -5.46 -5.11 6.78
C LEU A 83 -6.81 -5.08 6.07
N ALA A 84 -7.59 -4.03 6.31
CA ALA A 84 -8.91 -3.91 5.72
C ALA A 84 -8.86 -3.72 4.20
N GLY A 85 -7.99 -2.83 3.72
CA GLY A 85 -7.89 -2.47 2.31
C GLY A 85 -7.39 -3.61 1.43
N VAL A 86 -6.41 -4.38 1.90
CA VAL A 86 -5.86 -5.54 1.18
C VAL A 86 -6.86 -6.70 1.16
N LEU A 87 -7.48 -7.02 2.30
CA LEU A 87 -8.46 -8.11 2.37
C LEU A 87 -9.73 -7.79 1.56
N ARG A 88 -10.18 -6.54 1.53
CA ARG A 88 -11.29 -6.11 0.66
C ARG A 88 -10.95 -6.26 -0.83
N ARG A 89 -9.72 -5.96 -1.23
CA ARG A 89 -9.24 -6.18 -2.62
C ARG A 89 -9.23 -7.66 -3.00
N ALA A 90 -8.95 -8.55 -2.04
CA ALA A 90 -9.05 -9.99 -2.23
C ALA A 90 -10.50 -10.53 -2.25
N GLY A 91 -11.51 -9.66 -2.07
CA GLY A 91 -12.93 -10.04 -2.07
C GLY A 91 -13.50 -10.42 -0.70
N ALA A 92 -12.77 -10.17 0.39
CA ALA A 92 -13.30 -10.41 1.74
C ALA A 92 -14.34 -9.35 2.15
N ASP A 93 -15.35 -9.80 2.90
CA ASP A 93 -16.27 -8.93 3.62
C ASP A 93 -15.66 -8.53 4.96
N VAL A 94 -14.90 -7.43 4.95
CA VAL A 94 -14.22 -6.91 6.13
C VAL A 94 -15.13 -5.96 6.92
N THR A 95 -15.39 -6.34 8.17
CA THR A 95 -16.01 -5.49 9.20
C THR A 95 -14.92 -4.83 10.04
N LEU A 96 -14.88 -3.49 10.06
CA LEU A 96 -14.21 -2.75 11.13
C LEU A 96 -15.15 -2.61 12.33
N ALA A 97 -14.72 -3.04 13.51
CA ALA A 97 -15.55 -2.96 14.70
C ALA A 97 -14.88 -2.14 15.81
N SER A 98 -15.55 -1.11 16.30
CA SER A 98 -15.06 -0.32 17.43
C SER A 98 -15.31 -1.06 18.74
N VAL A 99 -14.29 -1.14 19.61
CA VAL A 99 -14.46 -1.61 21.00
C VAL A 99 -14.80 -0.48 21.97
N GLU A 100 -14.84 0.76 21.48
CA GLU A 100 -15.25 1.94 22.23
C GLU A 100 -16.78 2.09 22.25
N ASP A 101 -17.28 3.02 23.07
CA ASP A 101 -18.72 3.36 23.11
C ASP A 101 -19.22 3.94 21.78
N GLY A 102 -18.35 4.65 21.06
CA GLY A 102 -18.61 5.26 19.76
C GLY A 102 -18.00 4.48 18.58
N LEU A 103 -18.47 4.78 17.37
CA LEU A 103 -17.89 4.24 16.13
C LEU A 103 -16.65 4.99 15.67
N GLU A 104 -16.57 6.29 15.99
CA GLU A 104 -15.38 7.10 15.68
C GLU A 104 -14.31 6.88 16.73
N ILE A 105 -13.09 6.57 16.28
CA ILE A 105 -11.90 6.48 17.12
C ILE A 105 -10.82 7.42 16.59
N GLU A 106 -10.03 7.98 17.50
CA GLU A 106 -8.76 8.62 17.17
C GLU A 106 -7.65 7.57 17.31
N ALA A 107 -6.95 7.31 16.21
CA ALA A 107 -5.85 6.36 16.11
C ALA A 107 -4.55 6.92 16.71
N SER A 108 -3.49 6.11 16.73
CA SER A 108 -2.26 6.40 17.47
C SER A 108 -1.54 7.68 17.03
N TYR A 109 -1.63 8.06 15.76
CA TYR A 109 -1.06 9.32 15.23
C TYR A 109 -2.15 10.31 14.80
N GLY A 110 -3.29 10.28 15.48
CA GLY A 110 -4.33 11.31 15.42
C GLY A 110 -5.24 11.21 14.19
N THR A 111 -5.14 10.15 13.40
CA THR A 111 -6.10 9.89 12.32
C THR A 111 -7.44 9.50 12.95
N ARG A 112 -8.55 10.09 12.48
CA ARG A 112 -9.89 9.70 12.92
C ARG A 112 -10.54 8.74 11.94
N ILE A 113 -10.92 7.55 12.43
CA ILE A 113 -11.51 6.46 11.64
C ILE A 113 -12.89 6.14 12.21
N ILE A 114 -13.88 5.92 11.34
CA ILE A 114 -15.23 5.49 11.76
C ILE A 114 -15.41 4.00 11.44
N ALA A 115 -15.62 3.20 12.49
CA ALA A 115 -15.94 1.78 12.37
C ALA A 115 -17.26 1.52 11.61
N ASP A 116 -17.44 0.29 11.16
CA ASP A 116 -18.69 -0.14 10.51
C ASP A 116 -19.80 -0.43 11.53
N LYS A 117 -19.45 -0.99 12.68
CA LYS A 117 -20.38 -1.37 13.75
C LYS A 117 -19.66 -1.42 15.11
N PRO A 118 -20.38 -1.36 16.24
CA PRO A 118 -19.77 -1.61 17.55
C PRO A 118 -19.42 -3.09 17.70
N ILE A 119 -18.40 -3.44 18.49
CA ILE A 119 -17.97 -4.82 18.72
C ILE A 119 -19.09 -5.69 19.30
N ALA A 120 -20.02 -5.09 20.05
CA ALA A 120 -21.19 -5.79 20.59
C ALA A 120 -22.05 -6.42 19.49
N ALA A 121 -22.16 -5.77 18.32
CA ALA A 121 -22.90 -6.32 17.18
C ALA A 121 -22.19 -7.53 16.54
N CYS A 122 -20.91 -7.77 16.85
CA CYS A 122 -20.11 -8.87 16.35
C CYS A 122 -20.09 -10.09 17.29
N ALA A 123 -20.63 -9.99 18.51
CA ALA A 123 -20.48 -11.00 19.57
C ALA A 123 -20.82 -12.43 19.12
N ASP A 124 -21.91 -12.59 18.38
CA ASP A 124 -22.43 -13.88 17.95
C ASP A 124 -22.12 -14.20 16.48
N GLN A 125 -21.34 -13.36 15.81
CA GLN A 125 -20.94 -13.57 14.43
C GLN A 125 -19.77 -14.55 14.33
N VAL A 126 -19.82 -15.39 13.31
CA VAL A 126 -18.71 -16.26 12.91
C VAL A 126 -17.93 -15.56 11.81
N PHE A 127 -16.60 -15.50 11.99
CA PHE A 127 -15.67 -14.92 11.04
C PHE A 127 -14.74 -16.01 10.50
N ASP A 128 -14.31 -15.90 9.25
CA ASP A 128 -13.24 -16.73 8.70
C ASP A 128 -11.87 -16.28 9.23
N LEU A 129 -11.73 -14.98 9.55
CA LEU A 129 -10.52 -14.38 10.12
C LEU A 129 -10.86 -13.28 11.13
N VAL A 130 -10.13 -13.24 12.24
CA VAL A 130 -10.05 -12.06 13.12
C VAL A 130 -8.60 -11.58 13.19
N ALA A 131 -8.32 -10.38 12.70
CA ALA A 131 -6.97 -9.82 12.62
C ALA A 131 -6.86 -8.54 13.47
N VAL A 132 -6.02 -8.59 14.50
CA VAL A 132 -5.92 -7.56 15.54
C VAL A 132 -4.74 -6.60 15.24
N PRO A 133 -5.00 -5.32 14.92
CA PRO A 133 -3.94 -4.33 14.76
C PRO A 133 -3.31 -4.00 16.12
N GLY A 134 -2.10 -3.46 16.11
CA GLY A 134 -1.40 -2.99 17.29
C GLY A 134 -1.72 -1.54 17.64
N GLY A 135 -0.67 -0.80 17.99
CA GLY A 135 -0.77 0.58 18.49
C GLY A 135 -1.03 0.64 19.99
N MET A 136 -0.59 1.73 20.61
CA MET A 136 -0.78 2.01 22.03
C MET A 136 -1.43 3.40 22.18
N PRO A 137 -2.44 3.58 23.05
CA PRO A 137 -3.02 2.58 23.96
C PRO A 137 -4.02 1.58 23.32
N GLY A 138 -4.18 1.56 21.99
CA GLY A 138 -5.19 0.72 21.33
C GLY A 138 -5.13 -0.77 21.69
N SER A 139 -3.94 -1.36 21.72
CA SER A 139 -3.77 -2.78 22.10
C SER A 139 -4.24 -3.07 23.54
N VAL A 140 -4.08 -2.12 24.47
CA VAL A 140 -4.57 -2.25 25.85
C VAL A 140 -6.09 -2.25 25.88
N ARG A 141 -6.71 -1.31 25.17
CA ARG A 141 -8.18 -1.21 25.05
C ARG A 141 -8.80 -2.44 24.39
N LEU A 142 -8.14 -2.98 23.37
CA LEU A 142 -8.52 -4.24 22.72
C LEU A 142 -8.41 -5.43 23.70
N ARG A 143 -7.33 -5.51 24.48
CA ARG A 143 -7.12 -6.55 25.51
C ARG A 143 -8.21 -6.53 26.59
N ASP A 144 -8.63 -5.33 27.00
CA ASP A 144 -9.57 -5.13 28.11
C ASP A 144 -11.04 -5.27 27.68
N ASN A 145 -11.32 -5.51 26.39
CA ASN A 145 -12.68 -5.73 25.89
C ASN A 145 -13.08 -7.22 25.96
N GLU A 146 -13.99 -7.55 26.87
CA GLU A 146 -14.46 -8.93 27.11
C GLU A 146 -15.16 -9.56 25.90
N ILE A 147 -15.87 -8.76 25.09
CA ILE A 147 -16.57 -9.25 23.89
C ILE A 147 -15.54 -9.70 22.85
N LEU A 148 -14.51 -8.89 22.61
CA LEU A 148 -13.43 -9.24 21.71
C LEU A 148 -12.66 -10.46 22.21
N GLN A 149 -12.35 -10.53 23.51
CA GLN A 149 -11.73 -11.70 24.11
C GLN A 149 -12.53 -12.97 23.81
N ARG A 150 -13.86 -12.95 24.04
CA ARG A 150 -14.74 -14.10 23.75
C ARG A 150 -14.73 -14.49 22.28
N ILE A 151 -14.78 -13.52 21.36
CA ILE A 151 -14.71 -13.77 19.91
C ILE A 151 -13.37 -14.46 19.56
N MET A 152 -12.26 -13.98 20.10
CA MET A 152 -10.91 -14.49 19.80
C MET A 152 -10.64 -15.86 20.41
N VAL A 153 -11.10 -16.12 21.63
CA VAL A 153 -11.03 -17.46 22.25
C VAL A 153 -11.84 -18.46 21.45
N ARG A 154 -13.08 -18.12 21.07
CA ARG A 154 -13.92 -18.99 20.22
C ARG A 154 -13.24 -19.27 18.88
N GLN A 155 -12.64 -18.27 18.23
CA GLN A 155 -11.87 -18.44 17.00
C GLN A 155 -10.78 -19.50 17.12
N ALA A 156 -9.99 -19.44 18.19
CA ALA A 156 -8.89 -20.36 18.41
C ALA A 156 -9.39 -21.79 18.75
N GLU A 157 -10.44 -21.92 19.57
CA GLU A 157 -11.06 -23.21 19.92
C GLU A 157 -11.66 -23.91 18.69
N GLU A 158 -12.29 -23.12 17.80
CA GLU A 158 -12.90 -23.61 16.56
C GLU A 158 -11.89 -23.75 15.41
N LYS A 159 -10.59 -23.59 15.68
CA LYS A 159 -9.49 -23.72 14.71
C LYS A 159 -9.67 -22.89 13.44
N ARG A 160 -10.17 -21.66 13.57
CA ARG A 160 -10.23 -20.70 12.48
C ARG A 160 -9.09 -19.68 12.57
N LEU A 161 -8.85 -18.96 11.47
CA LEU A 161 -7.69 -18.07 11.35
C LEU A 161 -7.79 -16.86 12.27
N TYR A 162 -6.71 -16.56 12.97
CA TYR A 162 -6.60 -15.32 13.73
C TYR A 162 -5.17 -14.81 13.68
N GLY A 163 -5.02 -13.52 13.97
CA GLY A 163 -3.68 -12.97 14.09
C GLY A 163 -3.62 -11.62 14.73
N ALA A 164 -2.39 -11.22 15.00
CA ALA A 164 -2.09 -9.95 15.63
C ALA A 164 -0.77 -9.39 15.09
N ILE A 165 -0.66 -8.07 15.02
CA ILE A 165 0.54 -7.38 14.55
C ILE A 165 1.04 -6.38 15.59
N CYS A 166 2.34 -6.09 15.56
CA CYS A 166 2.96 -5.03 16.33
C CYS A 166 2.93 -5.29 17.85
N ALA A 167 2.26 -4.44 18.64
CA ALA A 167 2.14 -4.63 20.08
C ALA A 167 1.11 -5.72 20.45
N ALA A 168 0.12 -5.98 19.59
CA ALA A 168 -1.01 -6.85 19.91
C ALA A 168 -0.63 -8.32 20.20
N PRO A 169 0.38 -8.96 19.58
CA PRO A 169 0.81 -10.30 20.01
C PRO A 169 1.22 -10.35 21.49
N ALA A 170 1.98 -9.36 21.97
CA ALA A 170 2.44 -9.30 23.35
C ALA A 170 1.35 -8.80 24.31
N VAL A 171 0.60 -7.78 23.90
CA VAL A 171 -0.36 -7.08 24.78
C VAL A 171 -1.74 -7.74 24.80
N VAL A 172 -2.17 -8.35 23.70
CA VAL A 172 -3.53 -8.93 23.54
C VAL A 172 -3.49 -10.45 23.58
N LEU A 173 -2.70 -11.09 22.71
CA LEU A 173 -2.72 -12.55 22.60
C LEU A 173 -2.10 -13.26 23.81
N MET A 174 -1.07 -12.66 24.43
CA MET A 174 -0.44 -13.28 25.59
C MET A 174 -1.34 -13.38 26.82
N PRO A 175 -1.98 -12.30 27.30
CA PRO A 175 -2.89 -12.38 28.44
C PRO A 175 -4.06 -13.35 28.25
N TRP A 176 -4.55 -13.49 27.02
CA TRP A 176 -5.62 -14.44 26.69
C TRP A 176 -5.12 -15.87 26.45
N GLY A 177 -3.81 -16.11 26.50
CA GLY A 177 -3.23 -17.44 26.30
C GLY A 177 -3.26 -17.96 24.86
N LEU A 178 -3.60 -17.11 23.88
CA LEU A 178 -3.79 -17.50 22.47
C LEU A 178 -2.46 -17.79 21.74
N HIS A 179 -1.32 -17.44 22.33
CA HIS A 179 0.02 -17.74 21.82
C HIS A 179 0.55 -19.13 22.21
N LYS A 180 -0.10 -19.83 23.16
CA LYS A 180 0.45 -21.05 23.77
C LYS A 180 0.73 -22.13 22.71
N GLY A 181 1.93 -22.71 22.78
CA GLY A 181 2.39 -23.78 21.87
C GLY A 181 2.92 -23.29 20.53
N ARG A 182 2.86 -21.99 20.22
CA ARG A 182 3.11 -21.47 18.86
C ARG A 182 4.35 -20.57 18.82
N LYS A 183 5.07 -20.57 17.70
CA LYS A 183 6.07 -19.54 17.42
C LYS A 183 5.35 -18.25 17.07
N ILE A 184 5.82 -17.12 17.60
CA ILE A 184 5.21 -15.81 17.37
C ILE A 184 6.28 -14.74 17.21
N THR A 185 5.96 -13.71 16.44
CA THR A 185 6.74 -12.48 16.31
C THR A 185 5.90 -11.31 16.82
N CYS A 186 6.54 -10.17 17.10
CA CYS A 186 5.86 -8.92 17.44
C CYS A 186 6.78 -7.72 17.15
N HIS A 187 6.33 -6.53 17.51
CA HIS A 187 7.17 -5.34 17.41
C HIS A 187 8.46 -5.49 18.21
N PRO A 188 9.63 -5.04 17.69
CA PRO A 188 10.92 -5.16 18.37
C PRO A 188 10.90 -4.64 19.82
N SER A 189 10.17 -3.57 20.10
CA SER A 189 10.04 -3.01 21.46
C SER A 189 9.29 -3.90 22.46
N PHE A 190 8.55 -4.91 21.98
CA PHE A 190 7.77 -5.84 22.80
C PHE A 190 8.30 -7.29 22.72
N ILE A 191 9.34 -7.54 21.91
CA ILE A 191 9.85 -8.90 21.69
C ILE A 191 10.39 -9.52 22.98
N GLY A 192 10.91 -8.69 23.89
CA GLY A 192 11.40 -9.11 25.20
C GLY A 192 10.31 -9.60 26.15
N ASP A 193 9.05 -9.26 25.88
CA ASP A 193 7.90 -9.74 26.67
C ASP A 193 7.49 -11.16 26.26
N LEU A 194 7.89 -11.61 25.07
CA LEU A 194 7.52 -12.93 24.56
C LEU A 194 8.36 -14.05 25.18
N PRO A 195 7.83 -15.29 25.29
CA PRO A 195 8.62 -16.44 25.74
C PRO A 195 9.81 -16.70 24.79
N THR A 196 11.03 -16.67 25.34
CA THR A 196 12.29 -16.65 24.55
C THR A 196 12.40 -17.76 23.50
N PHE A 197 11.94 -18.98 23.80
CA PHE A 197 12.04 -20.13 22.88
C PHE A 197 10.96 -20.17 21.78
N ARG A 198 9.97 -19.26 21.84
CA ARG A 198 8.88 -19.11 20.86
C ARG A 198 8.92 -17.79 20.11
N ALA A 199 9.64 -16.80 20.62
CA ALA A 199 9.87 -15.53 19.95
C ALA A 199 10.76 -15.73 18.71
N VAL A 200 10.35 -15.17 17.58
CA VAL A 200 11.12 -15.15 16.33
C VAL A 200 11.09 -13.75 15.73
N GLU A 201 12.06 -13.44 14.87
CA GLU A 201 12.20 -12.11 14.26
C GLU A 201 11.72 -12.04 12.80
N SER A 202 11.07 -13.09 12.30
CA SER A 202 10.44 -13.06 10.98
C SER A 202 9.40 -11.94 10.88
N ASN A 203 9.30 -11.30 9.72
CA ASN A 203 8.31 -10.23 9.49
C ASN A 203 6.88 -10.75 9.62
N VAL A 204 6.65 -11.99 9.17
CA VAL A 204 5.40 -12.72 9.33
C VAL A 204 5.73 -14.10 9.86
N GLN A 205 5.04 -14.51 10.93
CA GLN A 205 5.16 -15.86 11.50
C GLN A 205 3.79 -16.53 11.50
N VAL A 206 3.65 -17.55 10.64
CA VAL A 206 2.50 -18.47 10.61
C VAL A 206 2.80 -19.67 11.51
N SER A 207 1.89 -19.98 12.42
CA SER A 207 1.97 -21.12 13.35
C SER A 207 0.59 -21.77 13.47
N GLY A 208 0.24 -22.66 12.55
CA GLY A 208 -1.12 -23.19 12.43
C GLY A 208 -2.09 -22.08 12.04
N GLU A 209 -3.18 -21.94 12.79
CA GLU A 209 -4.22 -20.92 12.56
C GLU A 209 -3.83 -19.50 13.01
N LEU A 210 -2.73 -19.38 13.77
CA LEU A 210 -2.23 -18.09 14.25
C LEU A 210 -1.19 -17.53 13.26
N THR A 211 -1.41 -16.32 12.79
CA THR A 211 -0.38 -15.52 12.09
C THR A 211 -0.04 -14.27 12.91
N THR A 212 1.26 -13.98 13.07
CA THR A 212 1.72 -12.75 13.76
C THR A 212 2.69 -11.95 12.91
N SER A 213 2.79 -10.64 13.16
CA SER A 213 3.70 -9.73 12.43
C SER A 213 4.24 -8.59 13.30
N ARG A 214 5.19 -7.81 12.78
CA ARG A 214 6.07 -6.96 13.59
C ARG A 214 5.65 -5.48 13.69
N GLY A 215 5.09 -4.87 12.66
CA GLY A 215 4.78 -3.45 12.71
C GLY A 215 4.22 -2.91 11.40
N PRO A 216 4.02 -1.59 11.30
CA PRO A 216 3.40 -0.99 10.12
C PRO A 216 4.12 -1.32 8.81
N GLY A 217 5.45 -1.33 8.82
CA GLY A 217 6.30 -1.69 7.68
C GLY A 217 6.17 -3.14 7.22
N THR A 218 5.58 -4.03 8.03
CA THR A 218 5.30 -5.42 7.68
C THR A 218 3.81 -5.70 7.46
N ALA A 219 2.94 -4.68 7.55
CA ALA A 219 1.49 -4.84 7.49
C ALA A 219 0.99 -5.36 6.13
N PHE A 220 1.60 -4.96 5.00
CA PHE A 220 1.24 -5.51 3.69
C PHE A 220 1.55 -7.01 3.60
N GLN A 221 2.75 -7.43 4.02
CA GLN A 221 3.14 -8.85 4.04
C GLN A 221 2.20 -9.66 4.95
N PHE A 222 1.82 -9.08 6.10
CA PHE A 222 0.87 -9.70 7.03
C PHE A 222 -0.52 -9.88 6.40
N ALA A 223 -1.05 -8.84 5.76
CA ALA A 223 -2.35 -8.91 5.10
C ALA A 223 -2.34 -9.88 3.91
N LEU A 224 -1.29 -9.88 3.08
CA LEU A 224 -1.13 -10.82 1.95
C LEU A 224 -1.02 -12.27 2.43
N SER A 225 -0.38 -12.53 3.57
CA SER A 225 -0.37 -13.87 4.18
C SER A 225 -1.77 -14.37 4.50
N PHE A 226 -2.70 -13.50 4.88
CA PHE A 226 -4.10 -13.88 5.06
C PHE A 226 -4.86 -14.02 3.74
N VAL A 227 -4.54 -13.23 2.72
CA VAL A 227 -5.08 -13.44 1.36
C VAL A 227 -4.75 -14.85 0.90
N GLU A 228 -3.49 -15.28 1.05
CA GLU A 228 -3.06 -16.64 0.73
C GLU A 228 -3.84 -17.70 1.51
N GLN A 229 -3.96 -17.54 2.83
CA GLN A 229 -4.64 -18.51 3.69
C GLN A 229 -6.16 -18.60 3.43
N LEU A 230 -6.80 -17.51 3.02
CA LEU A 230 -8.25 -17.46 2.79
C LEU A 230 -8.66 -17.82 1.36
N PHE A 231 -7.85 -17.46 0.37
CA PHE A 231 -8.20 -17.50 -1.06
C PHE A 231 -7.20 -18.27 -1.93
N GLY A 232 -6.04 -18.65 -1.39
CA GLY A 232 -4.99 -19.36 -2.10
C GLY A 232 -3.97 -18.43 -2.79
N PRO A 233 -2.89 -19.01 -3.35
CA PRO A 233 -1.74 -18.25 -3.85
C PRO A 233 -2.05 -17.38 -5.06
N HIS A 234 -2.97 -17.77 -5.95
CA HIS A 234 -3.33 -16.95 -7.12
C HIS A 234 -3.97 -15.62 -6.74
N ALA A 235 -4.77 -15.58 -5.67
CA ALA A 235 -5.35 -14.33 -5.19
C ALA A 235 -4.28 -13.37 -4.65
N VAL A 236 -3.15 -13.89 -4.17
CA VAL A 236 -2.01 -13.06 -3.76
C VAL A 236 -1.41 -12.38 -4.98
N GLU A 237 -1.17 -13.09 -6.08
CA GLU A 237 -0.61 -12.53 -7.33
C GLU A 237 -1.50 -11.39 -7.86
N ASP A 238 -2.82 -11.60 -7.90
CA ASP A 238 -3.78 -10.59 -8.36
C ASP A 238 -3.73 -9.33 -7.50
N VAL A 239 -3.72 -9.49 -6.17
CA VAL A 239 -3.69 -8.35 -5.24
C VAL A 239 -2.32 -7.69 -5.22
N ASP A 240 -1.24 -8.46 -5.13
CA ASP A 240 0.14 -7.99 -5.02
C ASP A 240 0.58 -7.18 -6.25
N SER A 241 0.13 -7.58 -7.45
CA SER A 241 0.37 -6.83 -8.69
C SER A 241 -0.13 -5.38 -8.63
N THR A 242 -1.06 -5.06 -7.72
CA THR A 242 -1.59 -3.71 -7.50
C THR A 242 -0.96 -2.98 -6.31
N LEU A 243 -0.15 -3.69 -5.50
CA LEU A 243 0.30 -3.22 -4.19
C LEU A 243 1.82 -3.15 -4.03
N ILE A 244 2.64 -3.92 -4.73
CA ILE A 244 4.09 -3.95 -4.49
C ILE A 244 4.85 -3.95 -5.81
N ASP A 245 5.84 -3.07 -5.91
CA ASP A 245 6.81 -3.11 -7.00
C ASP A 245 8.23 -3.05 -6.40
N ALA A 246 8.72 -4.24 -6.05
CA ALA A 246 9.99 -4.43 -5.34
C ALA A 246 11.22 -4.18 -6.24
N ALA A 247 11.06 -4.18 -7.56
CA ALA A 247 12.14 -4.03 -8.52
C ALA A 247 12.51 -2.58 -8.83
N LEU A 248 11.74 -1.60 -8.32
CA LEU A 248 11.95 -0.19 -8.61
C LEU A 248 13.06 0.46 -7.79
N GLU A 249 13.73 1.41 -8.42
CA GLU A 249 14.61 2.36 -7.73
C GLU A 249 13.80 3.17 -6.71
N ARG A 250 14.30 3.34 -5.49
CA ARG A 250 13.55 4.00 -4.40
C ARG A 250 13.19 5.45 -4.74
N SER A 251 14.15 6.23 -5.21
CA SER A 251 13.89 7.63 -5.54
C SER A 251 14.86 8.14 -6.58
N THR A 252 14.34 8.93 -7.53
CA THR A 252 15.13 9.72 -8.46
C THR A 252 14.91 11.20 -8.17
N GLU A 253 16.00 11.95 -8.01
CA GLU A 253 15.95 13.41 -7.82
C GLU A 253 16.61 14.10 -9.01
N VAL A 254 15.84 14.93 -9.71
CA VAL A 254 16.28 15.78 -10.82
C VAL A 254 16.09 17.25 -10.43
N ASN A 255 16.82 18.15 -11.09
CA ASN A 255 16.75 19.60 -10.83
C ASN A 255 16.81 19.93 -9.34
N ARG A 256 17.79 19.34 -8.64
CA ARG A 256 17.86 19.36 -7.17
C ARG A 256 17.81 20.79 -6.62
N VAL A 257 16.88 21.02 -5.71
CA VAL A 257 16.79 22.22 -4.87
C VAL A 257 16.69 21.83 -3.40
N GLU A 258 17.19 22.69 -2.53
CA GLU A 258 16.97 22.53 -1.08
C GLU A 258 15.52 22.91 -0.74
N TRP A 259 14.95 22.27 0.27
CA TRP A 259 13.62 22.57 0.80
C TRP A 259 13.83 23.27 2.14
N PRO A 260 13.98 24.61 2.18
CA PRO A 260 14.26 25.33 3.42
C PRO A 260 12.98 25.59 4.22
N PHE A 261 13.05 25.40 5.54
CA PHE A 261 12.09 25.91 6.51
C PHE A 261 12.79 26.05 7.87
N ASP A 262 12.38 27.05 8.63
CA ASP A 262 12.87 27.43 9.95
C ASP A 262 11.86 27.14 11.07
N HIS A 263 10.74 26.52 10.71
CA HIS A 263 9.60 26.21 11.57
C HIS A 263 9.15 24.76 11.36
N LYS A 264 8.18 24.31 12.17
CA LYS A 264 7.56 22.99 12.03
C LYS A 264 6.78 22.93 10.71
N PRO A 265 7.15 22.05 9.75
CA PRO A 265 6.52 22.03 8.43
C PRO A 265 5.00 21.83 8.49
N GLN A 266 4.28 22.56 7.66
CA GLN A 266 2.84 22.55 7.49
C GLN A 266 2.48 21.85 6.17
N VAL A 267 1.85 20.69 6.24
CA VAL A 267 1.45 19.90 5.08
C VAL A 267 -0.06 19.84 4.96
N LEU A 268 -0.58 20.16 3.78
CA LEU A 268 -1.99 19.95 3.44
C LEU A 268 -2.13 18.67 2.62
N ILE A 269 -3.04 17.79 3.05
CA ILE A 269 -3.50 16.65 2.26
C ILE A 269 -4.99 16.86 1.98
N PRO A 270 -5.37 17.33 0.78
CA PRO A 270 -6.76 17.47 0.41
C PRO A 270 -7.33 16.09 0.03
N ILE A 271 -8.50 15.75 0.54
CA ILE A 271 -9.16 14.47 0.32
C ILE A 271 -10.62 14.65 -0.09
N ALA A 272 -11.17 13.63 -0.73
CA ALA A 272 -12.56 13.59 -1.17
C ALA A 272 -13.13 12.18 -1.00
N ASN A 273 -14.44 12.05 -1.09
CA ASN A 273 -15.07 10.75 -1.27
C ASN A 273 -14.48 10.01 -2.49
N GLY A 274 -14.06 8.76 -2.27
CA GLY A 274 -13.40 7.93 -3.28
C GLY A 274 -11.90 8.16 -3.44
N SER A 275 -11.26 8.97 -2.58
CA SER A 275 -9.80 8.98 -2.46
C SER A 275 -9.28 7.64 -1.94
N GLU A 276 -8.03 7.29 -2.28
CA GLU A 276 -7.40 6.05 -1.82
C GLU A 276 -7.01 6.16 -0.33
N GLU A 277 -7.72 5.44 0.54
CA GLU A 277 -7.60 5.57 1.98
C GLU A 277 -6.26 5.12 2.56
N MET A 278 -5.61 4.08 2.01
CA MET A 278 -4.31 3.64 2.50
C MET A 278 -3.24 4.69 2.16
N GLU A 279 -3.26 5.24 0.95
CA GLU A 279 -2.36 6.33 0.56
C GLU A 279 -2.50 7.51 1.52
N ILE A 280 -3.74 7.90 1.86
CA ILE A 280 -4.01 8.98 2.81
C ILE A 280 -3.45 8.65 4.20
N ILE A 281 -3.83 7.50 4.76
CA ILE A 281 -3.50 7.18 6.16
C ILE A 281 -2.00 6.98 6.32
N MET A 282 -1.35 6.27 5.40
CA MET A 282 0.10 6.08 5.45
C MET A 282 0.87 7.41 5.32
N LEU A 283 0.40 8.32 4.47
CA LEU A 283 0.96 9.67 4.38
C LEU A 283 0.83 10.42 5.71
N VAL A 284 -0.39 10.49 6.25
CA VAL A 284 -0.67 11.22 7.50
C VAL A 284 0.16 10.66 8.64
N ASP A 285 0.15 9.34 8.83
CA ASP A 285 0.84 8.64 9.89
C ASP A 285 2.36 8.89 9.84
N ILE A 286 3.01 8.63 8.70
CA ILE A 286 4.46 8.76 8.56
C ILE A 286 4.92 10.21 8.76
N LEU A 287 4.18 11.17 8.21
CA LEU A 287 4.51 12.58 8.36
C LEU A 287 4.33 13.05 9.81
N ARG A 288 3.26 12.62 10.50
CA ARG A 288 3.05 12.95 11.92
C ARG A 288 4.09 12.28 12.83
N ARG A 289 4.53 11.05 12.55
CA ARG A 289 5.68 10.40 13.20
C ARG A 289 6.98 11.21 13.06
N ALA A 290 7.14 11.90 11.94
CA ALA A 290 8.27 12.80 11.72
C ALA A 290 8.14 14.16 12.42
N ASN A 291 7.06 14.38 13.18
CA ASN A 291 6.69 15.66 13.80
C ASN A 291 6.41 16.77 12.78
N ILE A 292 5.72 16.44 11.69
CA ILE A 292 5.17 17.39 10.72
C ILE A 292 3.74 17.74 11.14
N ASN A 293 3.32 19.00 10.98
CA ASN A 293 1.91 19.35 11.13
C ASN A 293 1.16 19.00 9.85
N VAL A 294 0.31 17.99 9.92
CA VAL A 294 -0.48 17.52 8.77
C VAL A 294 -1.93 17.93 8.97
N VAL A 295 -2.45 18.73 8.04
CA VAL A 295 -3.87 19.08 7.93
C VAL A 295 -4.49 18.21 6.85
N LEU A 296 -5.40 17.34 7.27
CA LEU A 296 -6.24 16.55 6.40
C LEU A 296 -7.53 17.34 6.11
N ALA A 297 -7.75 17.74 4.86
CA ALA A 297 -8.86 18.64 4.52
C ALA A 297 -9.82 18.04 3.50
N SER A 298 -11.11 17.96 3.84
CA SER A 298 -12.14 17.47 2.92
C SER A 298 -12.53 18.54 1.91
N VAL A 299 -12.54 18.21 0.62
CA VAL A 299 -13.10 19.11 -0.42
C VAL A 299 -14.62 18.97 -0.59
N ASP A 300 -15.21 17.97 0.06
CA ASP A 300 -16.66 17.80 0.11
C ASP A 300 -17.27 18.69 1.22
N GLU A 301 -18.59 18.79 1.29
CA GLU A 301 -19.32 19.58 2.30
C GLU A 301 -19.21 19.01 3.72
N SER A 302 -18.76 17.76 3.84
CA SER A 302 -18.62 17.02 5.09
C SER A 302 -17.16 16.68 5.35
N THR A 303 -16.75 16.69 6.62
CA THR A 303 -15.46 16.16 7.05
C THR A 303 -15.44 14.64 7.07
N ASN A 304 -16.59 13.96 7.04
CA ASN A 304 -16.67 12.51 6.92
C ASN A 304 -16.57 12.11 5.44
N ILE A 305 -15.53 11.38 5.09
CA ILE A 305 -15.31 10.86 3.74
C ILE A 305 -15.27 9.34 3.75
N VAL A 306 -15.78 8.77 2.66
CA VAL A 306 -15.69 7.34 2.36
C VAL A 306 -14.62 7.15 1.31
N GLY A 307 -13.55 6.43 1.67
CA GLY A 307 -12.48 6.04 0.77
C GLY A 307 -12.94 5.08 -0.33
N SER A 308 -12.08 4.90 -1.32
CA SER A 308 -12.30 4.02 -2.48
C SER A 308 -12.62 2.56 -2.12
N GLN A 309 -12.22 2.11 -0.93
CA GLN A 309 -12.42 0.75 -0.42
C GLN A 309 -13.28 0.74 0.84
N ARG A 310 -14.22 1.70 0.92
CA ARG A 310 -15.24 1.83 1.95
C ARG A 310 -14.71 2.12 3.35
N MET A 311 -13.44 2.51 3.51
CA MET A 311 -12.97 3.04 4.78
C MET A 311 -13.60 4.41 5.05
N LYS A 312 -14.06 4.65 6.27
CA LYS A 312 -14.62 5.95 6.66
C LYS A 312 -13.57 6.70 7.49
N ILE A 313 -13.16 7.85 6.98
CA ILE A 313 -12.14 8.71 7.61
C ILE A 313 -12.80 10.04 7.94
N VAL A 314 -12.39 10.68 9.03
CA VAL A 314 -12.80 12.06 9.35
C VAL A 314 -11.64 13.01 9.12
N ALA A 315 -11.80 13.91 8.16
CA ALA A 315 -10.89 15.02 7.92
C ALA A 315 -10.81 15.95 9.14
N ASP A 316 -9.69 16.65 9.30
CA ASP A 316 -9.51 17.63 10.39
C ASP A 316 -10.47 18.82 10.20
N LYS A 317 -10.67 19.25 8.95
CA LYS A 317 -11.57 20.34 8.57
C LYS A 317 -11.98 20.31 7.10
N CYS A 318 -12.92 21.16 6.71
CA CYS A 318 -13.25 21.38 5.30
C CYS A 318 -12.14 22.22 4.61
N ILE A 319 -12.02 22.08 3.29
CA ILE A 319 -10.97 22.74 2.50
C ILE A 319 -11.09 24.27 2.51
N LEU A 320 -12.30 24.78 2.73
CA LEU A 320 -12.55 26.22 2.88
C LEU A 320 -11.84 26.76 4.12
N ASP A 321 -12.03 26.13 5.28
CA ASP A 321 -11.36 26.49 6.53
C ASP A 321 -9.85 26.17 6.52
N ALA A 322 -9.43 25.23 5.67
CA ALA A 322 -8.02 24.98 5.42
C ALA A 322 -7.37 26.10 4.58
N SER A 323 -8.15 26.77 3.73
CA SER A 323 -7.63 27.75 2.77
C SER A 323 -7.17 29.08 3.39
N ASP A 324 -7.49 29.30 4.67
CA ASP A 324 -7.02 30.47 5.44
C ASP A 324 -5.56 30.33 5.90
N SER A 325 -4.96 29.14 5.73
CA SER A 325 -3.59 28.84 6.14
C SER A 325 -2.66 28.74 4.94
N LYS A 326 -1.36 29.02 5.17
CA LYS A 326 -0.29 28.73 4.21
C LYS A 326 0.33 27.37 4.53
N TYR A 327 0.70 26.64 3.50
CA TYR A 327 1.29 25.32 3.61
C TYR A 327 2.64 25.28 2.91
N ASP A 328 3.62 24.64 3.51
CA ASP A 328 4.93 24.40 2.92
C ASP A 328 4.83 23.38 1.78
N LEU A 329 3.93 22.41 1.95
CA LEU A 329 3.70 21.33 1.00
C LEU A 329 2.21 20.99 0.89
N ILE A 330 1.74 20.82 -0.36
CA ILE A 330 0.43 20.24 -0.66
C ILE A 330 0.65 18.90 -1.35
N ILE A 331 0.17 17.79 -0.78
CA ILE A 331 0.24 16.45 -1.36
C ILE A 331 -1.15 15.95 -1.74
N ILE A 332 -1.36 15.66 -3.01
CA ILE A 332 -2.62 15.10 -3.49
C ILE A 332 -2.54 13.56 -3.48
N PRO A 333 -3.40 12.86 -2.72
CA PRO A 333 -3.46 11.41 -2.74
C PRO A 333 -4.14 10.90 -4.02
N GLY A 334 -4.00 9.60 -4.28
CA GLY A 334 -4.63 8.91 -5.39
C GLY A 334 -6.10 8.55 -5.18
N GLY A 335 -6.53 7.55 -5.94
CA GLY A 335 -7.93 7.11 -6.06
C GLY A 335 -8.63 7.82 -7.21
N HIS A 336 -9.07 7.08 -8.23
CA HIS A 336 -9.61 7.66 -9.46
C HIS A 336 -10.82 8.58 -9.23
N ALA A 337 -11.79 8.13 -8.43
CA ALA A 337 -12.99 8.92 -8.13
C ALA A 337 -12.68 10.14 -7.26
N GLY A 338 -11.85 9.97 -6.22
CA GLY A 338 -11.39 11.08 -5.38
C GLY A 338 -10.59 12.11 -6.16
N ALA A 339 -9.71 11.66 -7.06
CA ALA A 339 -8.89 12.51 -7.91
C ALA A 339 -9.73 13.44 -8.80
N GLU A 340 -10.78 12.92 -9.43
CA GLU A 340 -11.69 13.73 -10.24
C GLU A 340 -12.51 14.73 -9.40
N ARG A 341 -12.88 14.38 -8.17
CA ARG A 341 -13.53 15.33 -7.24
C ARG A 341 -12.57 16.43 -6.80
N LEU A 342 -11.34 16.07 -6.41
CA LEU A 342 -10.28 17.00 -6.06
C LEU A 342 -10.01 17.99 -7.20
N HIS A 343 -9.96 17.50 -8.45
CA HIS A 343 -9.80 18.35 -9.63
C HIS A 343 -10.93 19.39 -9.78
N ARG A 344 -12.16 19.12 -9.34
CA ARG A 344 -13.30 20.05 -9.45
C ARG A 344 -13.30 21.14 -8.37
N SER A 345 -12.60 20.95 -7.26
CA SER A 345 -12.57 21.93 -6.16
C SER A 345 -11.89 23.23 -6.57
N THR A 346 -12.66 24.32 -6.63
CA THR A 346 -12.15 25.66 -6.94
C THR A 346 -11.18 26.17 -5.88
N THR A 347 -11.44 25.85 -4.61
CA THR A 347 -10.56 26.18 -3.49
C THR A 347 -9.21 25.48 -3.61
N LEU A 348 -9.19 24.18 -3.95
CA LEU A 348 -7.93 23.47 -4.16
C LEU A 348 -7.16 24.03 -5.36
N LYS A 349 -7.84 24.35 -6.47
CA LYS A 349 -7.20 25.00 -7.63
C LYS A 349 -6.52 26.31 -7.24
N LYS A 350 -7.18 27.14 -6.42
CA LYS A 350 -6.62 28.40 -5.90
C LYS A 350 -5.36 28.12 -5.07
N LEU A 351 -5.43 27.20 -4.10
CA LEU A 351 -4.29 26.85 -3.25
C LEU A 351 -3.09 26.33 -4.04
N LEU A 352 -3.32 25.46 -5.02
CA LEU A 352 -2.27 24.95 -5.90
C LEU A 352 -1.62 26.03 -6.76
N LYS A 353 -2.42 26.98 -7.28
CA LYS A 353 -1.90 28.14 -8.02
C LYS A 353 -1.02 29.01 -7.13
N GLU A 354 -1.44 29.27 -5.90
CA GLU A 354 -0.64 30.01 -4.91
C GLU A 354 0.65 29.26 -4.56
N GLN A 355 0.60 27.92 -4.47
CA GLN A 355 1.77 27.08 -4.24
C GLN A 355 2.80 27.25 -5.37
N LYS A 356 2.35 27.20 -6.64
CA LYS A 356 3.19 27.44 -7.83
C LYS A 356 3.79 28.84 -7.82
N GLN A 357 2.97 29.87 -7.59
CA GLN A 357 3.40 31.28 -7.62
C GLN A 357 4.41 31.61 -6.53
N ALA A 358 4.28 31.00 -5.36
CA ALA A 358 5.21 31.17 -4.25
C ALA A 358 6.42 30.21 -4.31
N SER A 359 6.54 29.42 -5.39
CA SER A 359 7.58 28.38 -5.54
C SER A 359 7.66 27.41 -4.35
N ARG A 360 6.55 27.20 -3.64
CA ARG A 360 6.47 26.25 -2.53
C ARG A 360 6.30 24.84 -3.05
N MET A 361 6.48 23.86 -2.18
CA MET A 361 6.49 22.47 -2.55
C MET A 361 5.07 21.96 -2.81
N TYR A 362 4.94 21.07 -3.78
CA TYR A 362 3.69 20.38 -4.08
C TYR A 362 4.00 18.99 -4.59
N GLY A 363 2.99 18.12 -4.60
CA GLY A 363 3.20 16.77 -5.05
C GLY A 363 1.94 15.96 -5.13
N GLY A 364 2.11 14.74 -5.59
CA GLY A 364 1.02 13.81 -5.72
C GLY A 364 1.48 12.39 -5.98
N ILE A 365 0.74 11.43 -5.46
CA ILE A 365 0.99 10.01 -5.66
C ILE A 365 -0.08 9.37 -6.54
N SER A 366 0.29 8.28 -7.23
CA SER A 366 -0.64 7.38 -7.91
C SER A 366 -1.34 8.07 -9.10
N TYR A 367 -2.65 8.28 -9.04
CA TYR A 367 -3.43 8.95 -10.10
C TYR A 367 -3.32 10.48 -10.09
N SER A 368 -2.85 11.07 -9.00
CA SER A 368 -2.88 12.53 -8.82
C SER A 368 -1.97 13.36 -9.73
N PRO A 369 -0.87 12.84 -10.34
CA PRO A 369 -0.14 13.59 -11.38
C PRO A 369 -1.03 14.06 -12.53
N LEU A 370 -2.10 13.32 -12.86
CA LEU A 370 -3.08 13.77 -13.86
C LEU A 370 -3.82 15.05 -13.42
N ILE A 371 -4.12 15.20 -12.12
CA ILE A 371 -4.71 16.44 -11.58
C ILE A 371 -3.70 17.56 -11.69
N LEU A 372 -2.44 17.33 -11.28
CA LEU A 372 -1.38 18.34 -11.35
C LEU A 372 -1.18 18.83 -12.79
N GLN A 373 -1.20 17.92 -13.77
CA GLN A 373 -1.15 18.28 -15.19
C GLN A 373 -2.34 19.15 -15.60
N LYS A 374 -3.57 18.78 -15.25
CA LYS A 374 -4.78 19.56 -15.56
C LYS A 374 -4.75 20.96 -14.92
N GLN A 375 -3.95 21.19 -13.88
CA GLN A 375 -3.73 22.52 -13.28
C GLN A 375 -2.51 23.26 -13.84
N GLY A 376 -1.83 22.71 -14.85
CA GLY A 376 -0.62 23.31 -15.44
C GLY A 376 0.58 23.30 -14.51
N LEU A 377 0.67 22.32 -13.60
CA LEU A 377 1.76 22.20 -12.63
C LEU A 377 2.90 21.27 -13.08
N LEU A 378 2.74 20.58 -14.22
CA LEU A 378 3.72 19.60 -14.72
C LEU A 378 4.43 20.03 -16.02
N GLU A 379 4.30 21.29 -16.42
CA GLU A 379 5.06 21.85 -17.55
C GLU A 379 6.56 21.80 -17.26
N ASP A 380 7.34 21.23 -18.18
CA ASP A 380 8.79 20.97 -18.06
C ASP A 380 9.21 20.20 -16.80
N LYS A 381 8.31 19.36 -16.27
CA LYS A 381 8.58 18.50 -15.11
C LYS A 381 8.83 17.05 -15.49
N THR A 382 9.60 16.39 -14.64
CA THR A 382 9.79 14.94 -14.63
C THR A 382 9.04 14.34 -13.44
N VAL A 383 8.27 13.28 -13.67
CA VAL A 383 7.42 12.64 -12.66
C VAL A 383 7.52 11.12 -12.68
N THR A 384 7.00 10.47 -11.65
CA THR A 384 6.51 9.09 -11.70
C THR A 384 5.01 9.10 -11.40
N ALA A 385 4.29 8.08 -11.85
CA ALA A 385 2.83 8.03 -11.76
C ALA A 385 2.32 6.59 -11.84
N HIS A 386 1.05 6.40 -11.52
CA HIS A 386 0.42 5.09 -11.65
C HIS A 386 0.47 4.61 -13.12
N PRO A 387 0.85 3.35 -13.41
CA PRO A 387 1.04 2.85 -14.77
C PRO A 387 -0.15 3.11 -15.71
N SER A 388 -1.38 3.05 -15.20
CA SER A 388 -2.61 3.28 -15.99
C SER A 388 -2.79 4.70 -16.52
N ILE A 389 -2.07 5.70 -15.98
CA ILE A 389 -2.17 7.10 -16.41
C ILE A 389 -0.94 7.62 -17.16
N VAL A 390 0.14 6.82 -17.26
CA VAL A 390 1.39 7.25 -17.88
C VAL A 390 1.18 7.77 -19.31
N ASN A 391 0.38 7.06 -20.11
CA ASN A 391 0.07 7.45 -21.50
C ASN A 391 -0.81 8.70 -21.62
N GLN A 392 -1.34 9.22 -20.51
CA GLN A 392 -2.17 10.43 -20.47
C GLN A 392 -1.35 11.66 -20.03
N LEU A 393 -0.12 11.46 -19.58
CA LEU A 393 0.78 12.53 -19.16
C LEU A 393 1.56 13.08 -20.36
N THR A 394 1.72 14.39 -20.41
CA THR A 394 2.47 15.11 -21.46
C THR A 394 3.89 15.45 -21.01
N CYS A 395 4.17 15.35 -19.71
CA CYS A 395 5.47 15.59 -19.12
C CYS A 395 6.36 14.33 -19.18
N GLN A 396 7.64 14.46 -18.83
CA GLN A 396 8.54 13.30 -18.79
C GLN A 396 8.15 12.37 -17.63
N VAL A 397 8.07 11.06 -17.88
CA VAL A 397 7.77 10.05 -16.85
C VAL A 397 8.94 9.09 -16.68
N ILE A 398 9.38 8.88 -15.44
CA ILE A 398 10.37 7.87 -15.06
C ILE A 398 9.64 6.68 -14.43
N ASP A 399 9.46 5.62 -15.20
CA ASP A 399 8.73 4.42 -14.74
C ASP A 399 9.55 3.55 -13.77
N GLY A 400 10.89 3.60 -13.86
CA GLY A 400 11.80 2.82 -13.03
C GLY A 400 11.92 3.28 -11.57
N SER A 401 11.26 4.37 -11.17
CA SER A 401 11.40 4.97 -9.84
C SER A 401 10.09 4.97 -9.05
N LYS A 402 10.16 4.57 -7.78
CA LYS A 402 9.05 4.64 -6.82
C LYS A 402 8.65 6.08 -6.51
N VAL A 403 9.65 6.95 -6.42
CA VAL A 403 9.51 8.38 -6.11
C VAL A 403 10.33 9.19 -7.10
N VAL A 404 9.77 10.28 -7.60
CA VAL A 404 10.51 11.27 -8.41
C VAL A 404 10.38 12.64 -7.77
N ILE A 405 11.50 13.29 -7.51
CA ILE A 405 11.58 14.67 -7.02
C ILE A 405 12.16 15.54 -8.15
N ASP A 406 11.44 16.55 -8.57
CA ASP A 406 11.87 17.54 -9.56
C ASP A 406 11.76 18.95 -8.99
N GLY A 407 12.86 19.43 -8.41
CA GLY A 407 12.90 20.70 -7.70
C GLY A 407 11.92 20.73 -6.52
N ASN A 408 10.85 21.52 -6.64
CA ASN A 408 9.79 21.65 -5.63
C ASN A 408 8.60 20.68 -5.83
N LEU A 409 8.63 19.86 -6.88
CA LEU A 409 7.63 18.83 -7.13
C LEU A 409 8.11 17.47 -6.57
N ILE A 410 7.23 16.73 -5.91
CA ILE A 410 7.45 15.32 -5.56
C ILE A 410 6.29 14.46 -6.07
N THR A 411 6.60 13.34 -6.72
CA THR A 411 5.59 12.39 -7.21
C THR A 411 5.90 10.95 -6.80
N GLY A 412 4.85 10.17 -6.56
CA GLY A 412 4.94 8.76 -6.17
C GLY A 412 4.19 7.86 -7.14
N LYS A 413 4.73 6.67 -7.39
CA LYS A 413 4.20 5.79 -8.45
C LYS A 413 2.82 5.19 -8.12
N GLY A 414 2.60 4.80 -6.87
CA GLY A 414 1.36 4.14 -6.48
C GLY A 414 1.36 3.67 -5.03
N LEU A 415 0.30 2.95 -4.64
CA LEU A 415 0.07 2.51 -3.27
C LEU A 415 1.28 1.79 -2.63
N GLY A 416 1.94 0.89 -3.36
CA GLY A 416 3.15 0.19 -2.89
C GLY A 416 4.37 1.04 -2.61
N THR A 417 4.33 2.31 -3.01
CA THR A 417 5.43 3.25 -2.88
C THR A 417 5.17 4.33 -1.83
N VAL A 418 4.00 4.33 -1.18
CA VAL A 418 3.61 5.41 -0.26
C VAL A 418 4.57 5.54 0.93
N MET A 419 5.09 4.43 1.47
CA MET A 419 6.08 4.49 2.55
C MET A 419 7.38 5.15 2.07
N ASP A 420 7.91 4.72 0.93
CA ASP A 420 9.11 5.30 0.32
C ASP A 420 8.89 6.80 -0.01
N PHE A 421 7.73 7.14 -0.58
CA PHE A 421 7.32 8.52 -0.91
C PHE A 421 7.23 9.41 0.34
N SER A 422 6.58 8.93 1.40
CA SER A 422 6.45 9.67 2.66
C SER A 422 7.81 9.86 3.33
N LEU A 423 8.66 8.83 3.32
CA LEU A 423 10.02 8.91 3.85
C LEU A 423 10.93 9.81 3.02
N ALA A 424 10.68 9.94 1.70
CA ALA A 424 11.37 10.92 0.86
C ALA A 424 11.01 12.36 1.25
N ILE A 425 9.73 12.64 1.57
CA ILE A 425 9.31 13.95 2.13
C ILE A 425 10.02 14.20 3.46
N VAL A 426 9.99 13.23 4.38
CA VAL A 426 10.67 13.34 5.69
C VAL A 426 12.17 13.59 5.51
N ARG A 427 12.80 12.95 4.51
CA ARG A 427 14.21 13.15 4.18
C ARG A 427 14.47 14.54 3.61
N LYS A 428 13.61 15.07 2.75
CA LYS A 428 13.72 16.47 2.26
C LYS A 428 13.57 17.46 3.41
N PHE A 429 12.70 17.17 4.38
CA PHE A 429 12.47 18.08 5.50
C PHE A 429 13.52 18.00 6.63
N PHE A 430 13.99 16.81 6.98
CA PHE A 430 14.78 16.63 8.19
C PHE A 430 16.06 15.82 7.96
N GLY A 431 16.37 15.51 6.70
CA GLY A 431 17.52 14.71 6.32
C GLY A 431 17.34 13.22 6.61
N HIS A 432 18.35 12.47 6.17
CA HIS A 432 18.37 11.00 6.21
C HIS A 432 18.20 10.41 7.62
N GLY A 433 18.75 11.06 8.65
CA GLY A 433 18.70 10.55 10.03
C GLY A 433 17.27 10.45 10.56
N ARG A 434 16.44 11.46 10.33
CA ARG A 434 15.03 11.46 10.75
C ARG A 434 14.22 10.44 9.96
N ALA A 435 14.38 10.39 8.63
CA ALA A 435 13.69 9.40 7.80
C ALA A 435 14.00 7.97 8.24
N LYS A 436 15.28 7.66 8.49
CA LYS A 436 15.71 6.35 9.01
C LYS A 436 15.12 6.05 10.39
N SER A 437 15.08 7.03 11.29
CA SER A 437 14.47 6.85 12.62
C SER A 437 12.99 6.51 12.52
N VAL A 438 12.24 7.20 11.66
CA VAL A 438 10.81 6.93 11.43
C VAL A 438 10.63 5.53 10.82
N ALA A 439 11.41 5.18 9.79
CA ALA A 439 11.36 3.86 9.17
C ALA A 439 11.63 2.71 10.16
N ASN A 440 12.67 2.85 10.98
CA ASN A 440 13.01 1.85 12.00
C ASN A 440 11.87 1.65 13.01
N GLY A 441 11.23 2.75 13.46
CA GLY A 441 10.09 2.68 14.38
C GLY A 441 8.83 2.06 13.77
N MET A 442 8.79 1.93 12.44
CA MET A 442 7.73 1.22 11.72
C MET A 442 8.11 -0.22 11.37
N VAL A 443 9.34 -0.66 11.66
CA VAL A 443 9.89 -1.93 11.15
C VAL A 443 9.89 -1.97 9.62
N PHE A 444 10.15 -0.83 8.98
CA PHE A 444 10.29 -0.72 7.53
C PHE A 444 11.78 -0.73 7.15
N ASP A 445 12.16 -1.58 6.19
CA ASP A 445 13.54 -1.61 5.69
C ASP A 445 13.86 -0.29 4.97
N TYR A 446 14.91 0.39 5.43
CA TYR A 446 15.35 1.67 4.91
C TYR A 446 16.87 1.64 4.70
N PRO A 447 17.38 2.15 3.56
CA PRO A 447 18.75 1.91 3.17
C PRO A 447 19.71 2.59 4.15
N LYS A 448 20.87 1.96 4.36
CA LYS A 448 21.89 2.47 5.28
C LYS A 448 22.66 3.67 4.71
N ASN A 449 22.63 3.87 3.40
CA ASN A 449 23.46 4.86 2.70
C ASN A 449 22.64 6.08 2.23
N ARG A 450 23.29 7.25 2.20
CA ARG A 450 22.69 8.53 1.77
C ARG A 450 22.37 8.62 0.28
N ASN A 451 22.94 7.76 -0.57
CA ASN A 451 22.86 7.91 -2.04
C ASN A 451 21.88 6.91 -2.71
N ALA A 452 21.05 6.23 -1.92
CA ALA A 452 20.04 5.29 -2.40
C ALA A 452 18.63 5.83 -2.18
#